data_AF-A0A963FI29-F1
#
_entry.id   AF-A0A963FI29-F1
#
_cell.length_a   1.000
_cell.length_b   1.000
_cell.length_c   1.000
_cell.angle_alpha   90.00
_cell.angle_beta   90.00
_cell.angle_gamma   90.00
#
_symmetry.space_group_name_H-M   'P 1'
#
loop_
_entity.id
_entity.type
_entity.pdbx_description
1 polymer ?
#
loop_
_entity_poly.entity_id
_entity_poly.type
_entity_poly.pdbx_seq_one_letter_code
_entity_poly.pdbx_strand_id
1 'polypeptide(L)'
;TGPENSSEYFRQIDQFIGITLGAVAQSRYRVIVNDPLAVAQQVKKGIREVRRYRKETDDAYYFNWRLRIDADFQTPFLPNHENMRALVLNRDLPSHLLAANLRRAFSGVVAGNVKDEGIRAIERHGHFEIRGERMIMERMDDLLTSFVAQSRMKLSGKDYTPCYRIIR
;
A
#
# COMPACT_ATOMS: atom_id res chain seq x y z
N THR A 1 -2.29 -13.18 4.34
CA THR A 1 -2.00 -14.61 4.54
C THR A 1 -0.94 -15.05 3.56
N GLY A 2 -0.12 -16.01 3.94
CA GLY A 2 0.94 -16.57 3.11
C GLY A 2 1.58 -17.79 3.79
N PRO A 3 2.52 -18.47 3.10
CA PRO A 3 3.29 -19.59 3.66
C PRO A 3 4.15 -19.18 4.86
N GLU A 4 4.68 -20.16 5.59
CA GLU A 4 5.49 -19.94 6.80
C GLU A 4 6.65 -18.93 6.61
N ASN A 5 7.34 -19.01 5.46
CA ASN A 5 8.46 -18.13 5.13
C ASN A 5 8.05 -16.67 4.85
N SER A 6 6.75 -16.35 4.85
CA SER A 6 6.24 -14.98 4.69
C SER A 6 6.01 -14.24 6.02
N SER A 7 6.30 -14.87 7.17
CA SER A 7 6.15 -14.27 8.50
C SER A 7 6.88 -12.93 8.64
N GLU A 8 8.14 -12.84 8.18
CA GLU A 8 8.92 -11.61 8.23
C GLU A 8 8.29 -10.49 7.37
N TYR A 9 7.87 -10.85 6.16
CA TYR A 9 7.22 -9.94 5.23
C TYR A 9 5.95 -9.32 5.84
N PHE A 10 5.10 -10.12 6.48
CA PHE A 10 3.90 -9.59 7.13
C PHE A 10 4.23 -8.75 8.36
N ARG A 11 5.29 -9.08 9.12
CA ARG A 11 5.73 -8.27 10.26
C ARG A 11 6.17 -6.88 9.82
N GLN A 12 6.94 -6.77 8.73
CA GLN A 12 7.38 -5.49 8.19
C GLN A 12 6.22 -4.62 7.69
N ILE A 13 5.24 -5.22 7.01
CA ILE A 13 4.02 -4.52 6.58
C ILE A 13 3.20 -4.06 7.79
N ASP A 14 2.99 -4.94 8.76
CA ASP A 14 2.22 -4.62 9.97
C ASP A 14 2.86 -3.47 10.75
N GLN A 15 4.18 -3.51 10.94
CA GLN A 15 4.94 -2.44 11.57
C GLN A 15 4.84 -1.12 10.78
N PHE A 16 4.97 -1.17 9.44
CA PHE A 16 4.82 0.02 8.60
C PHE A 16 3.43 0.66 8.76
N ILE A 17 2.36 -0.15 8.72
CA ILE A 17 0.99 0.34 8.91
C ILE A 17 0.79 0.89 10.32
N GLY A 18 1.32 0.23 11.36
CA GLY A 18 1.22 0.71 12.74
C GLY A 18 1.92 2.05 12.95
N ILE A 19 3.11 2.24 12.37
CA ILE A 19 3.87 3.50 12.49
C ILE A 19 3.23 4.64 11.69
N THR A 20 2.69 4.35 10.51
CA THR A 20 2.14 5.37 9.61
C THR A 20 0.67 5.69 9.90
N LEU A 21 -0.19 4.69 10.00
CA LEU A 21 -1.65 4.85 10.08
C LEU A 21 -2.22 4.53 11.47
N GLY A 22 -1.40 3.96 12.36
CA GLY A 22 -1.75 3.71 13.76
C GLY A 22 -2.51 2.40 14.01
N ALA A 23 -2.71 2.09 15.29
CA ALA A 23 -3.37 0.86 15.76
C ALA A 23 -4.81 0.71 15.24
N VAL A 24 -5.51 1.82 14.97
CA VAL A 24 -6.86 1.81 14.37
C VAL A 24 -6.84 1.20 12.97
N ALA A 25 -5.76 1.38 12.20
CA ALA A 25 -5.60 0.72 10.91
C ALA A 25 -5.25 -0.76 11.07
N GLN A 26 -4.37 -1.10 12.03
CA GLN A 26 -4.02 -2.49 12.33
C GLN A 26 -5.22 -3.32 12.78
N SER A 27 -6.19 -2.72 13.47
CA SER A 27 -7.42 -3.40 13.89
C SER A 27 -8.38 -3.73 12.74
N ARG A 28 -8.10 -3.27 11.50
CA ARG A 28 -8.95 -3.52 10.31
C ARG A 28 -8.57 -4.76 9.54
N TYR A 29 -7.49 -5.45 9.90
CA TYR A 29 -7.09 -6.70 9.27
C TYR A 29 -6.64 -7.75 10.29
N ARG A 30 -6.46 -8.97 9.80
CA ARG A 30 -5.87 -10.08 10.55
C ARG A 30 -4.82 -10.76 9.69
N VAL A 31 -3.63 -10.94 10.23
CA VAL A 31 -2.57 -11.76 9.63
C VAL A 31 -2.77 -13.21 10.08
N ILE A 32 -2.84 -14.13 9.12
CA ILE A 32 -2.88 -15.57 9.34
C ILE A 32 -1.75 -16.14 8.47
N VAL A 33 -0.79 -16.83 9.08
CA VAL A 33 0.36 -17.41 8.38
C VAL A 33 0.24 -18.94 8.42
N ASN A 34 0.53 -19.58 7.29
CA ASN A 34 0.62 -21.03 7.16
C ASN A 34 -0.64 -21.82 7.58
N ASP A 35 -1.81 -21.17 7.61
CA ASP A 35 -3.08 -21.80 7.96
C ASP A 35 -4.18 -21.47 6.92
N PRO A 36 -4.20 -22.18 5.78
CA PRO A 36 -5.21 -21.96 4.74
C PRO A 36 -6.63 -22.31 5.22
N LEU A 37 -6.77 -23.24 6.17
CA LEU A 37 -8.08 -23.62 6.72
C LEU A 37 -8.67 -22.49 7.55
N ALA A 38 -7.88 -21.89 8.45
CA ALA A 38 -8.33 -20.74 9.23
C ALA A 38 -8.68 -19.55 8.34
N VAL A 39 -7.92 -19.29 7.27
CA VAL A 39 -8.27 -18.27 6.27
C VAL A 39 -9.65 -18.53 5.69
N ALA A 40 -9.90 -19.75 5.20
CA ALA A 40 -11.20 -20.12 4.61
C ALA A 40 -12.35 -19.99 5.62
N GLN A 41 -12.13 -20.38 6.87
CA GLN A 41 -13.10 -20.23 7.95
C GLN A 41 -13.41 -18.77 8.27
N GLN A 42 -12.40 -17.89 8.33
CA GLN A 42 -12.60 -16.46 8.55
C GLN A 42 -13.38 -15.82 7.39
N VAL A 43 -13.06 -16.16 6.14
CA VAL A 43 -13.82 -15.66 4.97
C VAL A 43 -15.27 -16.14 5.02
N LYS A 44 -15.51 -17.43 5.33
CA LYS A 44 -16.88 -17.98 5.46
C LYS A 44 -17.68 -17.28 6.54
N LYS A 45 -17.04 -16.94 7.67
CA LYS A 45 -17.66 -16.13 8.74
C LYS A 45 -17.97 -14.71 8.24
N GLY A 46 -17.01 -14.05 7.61
CA GLY A 46 -17.16 -12.70 7.06
C GLY A 46 -18.29 -12.59 6.03
N ILE A 47 -18.50 -13.60 5.18
CA ILE A 47 -19.63 -13.61 4.23
C ILE A 47 -20.98 -13.54 4.95
N ARG A 48 -21.14 -14.24 6.08
CA ARG A 48 -22.38 -14.20 6.88
C ARG A 48 -22.58 -12.81 7.50
N GLU A 49 -21.52 -12.22 8.01
CA GLU A 49 -21.54 -10.87 8.60
C GLU A 49 -21.87 -9.80 7.55
N VAL A 50 -21.26 -9.87 6.36
CA VAL A 50 -21.55 -8.97 5.24
C VAL A 50 -23.01 -9.10 4.80
N ARG A 51 -23.53 -10.33 4.63
CA ARG A 51 -24.94 -10.55 4.26
C ARG A 51 -25.90 -9.94 5.27
N ARG A 52 -25.62 -10.12 6.57
CA ARG A 52 -26.41 -9.50 7.64
C ARG A 52 -26.35 -7.97 7.55
N TYR A 53 -25.15 -7.39 7.46
CA TYR A 53 -24.97 -5.94 7.36
C TYR A 53 -25.70 -5.34 6.15
N ARG A 54 -25.63 -5.97 4.97
CA ARG A 54 -26.35 -5.50 3.78
C ARG A 54 -27.87 -5.54 3.96
N LYS A 55 -28.39 -6.61 4.57
CA LYS A 55 -29.83 -6.72 4.88
C LYS A 55 -30.28 -5.66 5.89
N GLU A 56 -29.49 -5.42 6.94
CA GLU A 56 -29.81 -4.45 7.99
C GLU A 56 -29.71 -2.99 7.51
N THR A 57 -28.93 -2.73 6.46
CA THR A 57 -28.70 -1.38 5.94
C THR A 57 -29.35 -1.12 4.59
N ASP A 58 -30.18 -2.05 4.13
CA ASP A 58 -30.88 -2.04 2.84
C ASP A 58 -29.96 -1.74 1.64
N ASP A 59 -28.83 -2.44 1.58
CA ASP A 59 -27.83 -2.30 0.53
C ASP A 59 -27.73 -3.57 -0.33
N ALA A 60 -27.31 -3.41 -1.58
CA ALA A 60 -27.28 -4.49 -2.55
C ALA A 60 -26.22 -5.55 -2.18
N TYR A 61 -26.52 -6.84 -2.35
CA TYR A 61 -25.50 -7.88 -2.12
C TYR A 61 -24.37 -7.85 -3.16
N TYR A 62 -24.63 -7.36 -4.37
CA TYR A 62 -23.72 -7.40 -5.51
C TYR A 62 -22.85 -6.14 -5.68
N PHE A 63 -23.18 -5.03 -4.99
CA PHE A 63 -22.39 -3.80 -5.03
C PHE A 63 -22.48 -3.07 -3.69
N ASN A 64 -21.39 -2.43 -3.24
CA ASN A 64 -21.35 -1.72 -1.94
C ASN A 64 -21.63 -0.24 -2.09
N TRP A 65 -22.91 0.14 -2.18
CA TRP A 65 -23.30 1.54 -2.32
C TRP A 65 -23.05 2.35 -1.05
N ARG A 66 -23.08 1.70 0.12
CA ARG A 66 -22.84 2.38 1.40
C ARG A 66 -21.36 2.56 1.74
N LEU A 67 -20.45 1.97 0.97
CA LEU A 67 -19.03 2.21 1.14
C LEU A 67 -18.70 3.64 0.73
N ARG A 68 -18.46 4.49 1.73
CA ARG A 68 -17.97 5.84 1.48
C ARG A 68 -16.50 5.78 1.08
N ILE A 69 -16.21 6.26 -0.13
CA ILE A 69 -14.85 6.45 -0.65
C ILE A 69 -14.63 7.94 -0.81
N ASP A 70 -13.64 8.50 -0.10
CA ASP A 70 -13.34 9.92 -0.21
C ASP A 70 -12.77 10.29 -1.59
N ALA A 71 -12.95 11.54 -2.02
CA ALA A 71 -12.51 12.02 -3.34
C ALA A 71 -11.00 11.81 -3.54
N ASP A 72 -10.21 11.94 -2.48
CA ASP A 72 -8.75 11.70 -2.51
C ASP A 72 -8.34 10.29 -2.98
N PHE A 73 -9.22 9.30 -2.79
CA PHE A 73 -9.03 7.92 -3.25
C PHE A 73 -9.57 7.67 -4.66
N GLN A 74 -10.36 8.59 -5.22
CA GLN A 74 -10.98 8.46 -6.54
C GLN A 74 -10.23 9.26 -7.62
N THR A 75 -9.67 10.42 -7.27
CA THR A 75 -8.96 11.27 -8.21
C THR A 75 -7.75 10.53 -8.82
N PRO A 76 -7.67 10.45 -10.16
CA PRO A 76 -6.50 9.89 -10.84
C PRO A 76 -5.23 10.62 -10.43
N PHE A 77 -4.16 9.87 -10.23
CA PHE A 77 -2.86 10.41 -9.89
C PHE A 77 -1.89 10.18 -11.05
N LEU A 78 -1.34 11.25 -11.60
CA LEU A 78 -0.30 11.21 -12.63
C LEU A 78 1.07 11.22 -11.93
N PRO A 79 1.83 10.11 -11.95
CA PRO A 79 3.09 10.02 -11.23
C PRO A 79 4.24 10.60 -12.06
N ASN A 80 4.33 11.92 -12.12
CA ASN A 80 5.51 12.62 -12.64
C ASN A 80 6.38 13.14 -11.47
N HIS A 81 7.59 13.64 -11.74
CA HIS A 81 8.52 14.08 -10.71
C HIS A 81 7.95 15.18 -9.82
N GLU A 82 7.23 16.14 -10.40
CA GLU A 82 6.60 17.23 -9.65
C GLU A 82 5.55 16.70 -8.66
N ASN A 83 4.60 15.91 -9.13
CA ASN A 83 3.51 15.35 -8.33
C ASN A 83 4.03 14.40 -7.26
N MET A 84 5.02 13.57 -7.59
CA MET A 84 5.67 12.68 -6.60
C MET A 84 6.35 13.49 -5.50
N ARG A 85 7.05 14.56 -5.88
CA ARG A 85 7.75 15.45 -4.94
C ARG A 85 6.79 16.34 -4.13
N ALA A 86 5.57 16.56 -4.61
CA ALA A 86 4.54 17.36 -3.94
C ALA A 86 3.72 16.57 -2.89
N LEU A 87 3.90 15.24 -2.79
CA LEU A 87 3.19 14.42 -1.81
C LEU A 87 3.52 14.86 -0.37
N VAL A 88 2.48 15.03 0.44
CA VAL A 88 2.62 15.33 1.87
C VAL A 88 2.56 14.02 2.66
N LEU A 89 3.71 13.58 3.15
CA LEU A 89 3.86 12.35 3.92
C LEU A 89 4.28 12.71 5.35
N ASN A 90 3.30 13.03 6.20
CA ASN A 90 3.51 13.40 7.60
C ASN A 90 2.41 12.76 8.48
N ARG A 91 2.79 12.22 9.65
CA ARG A 91 1.86 11.65 10.64
C ARG A 91 0.95 12.66 11.32
N ASP A 92 1.23 13.97 11.22
CA ASP A 92 0.34 15.03 11.71
C ASP A 92 -0.93 15.16 10.85
N LEU A 93 -0.94 14.60 9.64
CA LEU A 93 -2.13 14.56 8.81
C LEU A 93 -3.20 13.62 9.42
N PRO A 94 -4.48 13.89 9.19
CA PRO A 94 -5.52 12.89 9.36
C PRO A 94 -5.14 11.57 8.66
N SER A 95 -5.26 10.45 9.37
CA SER A 95 -4.78 9.13 8.91
C SER A 95 -5.26 8.75 7.51
N HIS A 96 -6.51 9.11 7.14
CA HIS A 96 -7.05 8.86 5.81
C HIS A 96 -6.36 9.67 4.70
N LEU A 97 -5.92 10.91 4.97
CA LEU A 97 -5.17 11.73 4.00
C LEU A 97 -3.75 11.20 3.82
N LEU A 98 -3.09 10.80 4.93
CA LEU A 98 -1.79 10.14 4.85
C LEU A 98 -1.89 8.84 4.05
N ALA A 99 -2.91 8.01 4.29
CA ALA A 99 -3.16 6.80 3.52
C ALA A 99 -3.36 7.08 2.02
N ALA A 100 -4.08 8.15 1.67
CA ALA A 100 -4.26 8.56 0.27
C ALA A 100 -2.93 8.98 -0.39
N ASN A 101 -2.07 9.70 0.33
CA ASN A 101 -0.76 10.10 -0.19
C ASN A 101 0.22 8.92 -0.27
N LEU A 102 0.20 7.99 0.69
CA LEU A 102 0.96 6.73 0.61
C LEU A 102 0.53 5.90 -0.60
N ARG A 103 -0.78 5.79 -0.87
CA ARG A 103 -1.32 5.13 -2.08
C ARG A 103 -0.74 5.77 -3.35
N ARG A 104 -0.71 7.10 -3.43
CA ARG A 104 -0.14 7.84 -4.57
C ARG A 104 1.36 7.56 -4.73
N ALA A 105 2.13 7.58 -3.64
CA ALA A 105 3.55 7.26 -3.64
C ALA A 105 3.83 5.85 -4.19
N PHE A 106 3.18 4.81 -3.65
CA PHE A 106 3.34 3.43 -4.14
C PHE A 106 2.86 3.28 -5.59
N SER A 107 1.79 3.97 -5.99
CA SER A 107 1.34 4.00 -7.39
C SER A 107 2.41 4.58 -8.32
N GLY A 108 3.17 5.57 -7.87
CA GLY A 108 4.30 6.12 -8.62
C GLY A 108 5.46 5.15 -8.76
N VAL A 109 5.81 4.43 -7.68
CA VAL A 109 6.81 3.35 -7.73
C VAL A 109 6.43 2.27 -8.73
N VAL A 110 5.16 1.84 -8.73
CA VAL A 110 4.66 0.88 -9.73
C VAL A 110 4.75 1.46 -11.14
N ALA A 111 4.33 2.70 -11.34
CA ALA A 111 4.39 3.33 -12.66
C ALA A 111 5.82 3.42 -13.21
N GLY A 112 6.78 3.85 -12.38
CA GLY A 112 8.19 3.91 -12.77
C GLY A 112 8.83 2.55 -13.04
N ASN A 113 8.28 1.46 -12.48
CA ASN A 113 8.81 0.11 -12.68
C ASN A 113 8.26 -0.60 -13.92
N VAL A 114 6.98 -0.39 -14.29
CA VAL A 114 6.30 -1.24 -15.29
C VAL A 114 5.51 -0.50 -16.38
N LYS A 115 5.23 0.80 -16.24
CA LYS A 115 4.45 1.55 -17.24
C LYS A 115 5.39 2.31 -18.18
N ASP A 116 5.14 2.23 -19.49
CA ASP A 116 5.99 2.88 -20.51
C ASP A 116 6.23 4.36 -20.21
N GLU A 117 5.18 5.14 -19.94
CA GLU A 117 5.29 6.56 -19.58
C GLU A 117 6.14 6.81 -18.33
N GLY A 118 5.98 5.96 -17.31
CA GLY A 118 6.74 6.05 -16.06
C GLY A 118 8.22 5.73 -16.28
N ILE A 119 8.52 4.64 -17.00
CA ILE A 119 9.89 4.23 -17.34
C ILE A 119 10.59 5.34 -18.13
N ARG A 120 9.94 5.91 -19.15
CA ARG A 120 10.49 7.03 -19.94
C ARG A 120 10.75 8.27 -19.09
N ALA A 121 9.87 8.57 -18.13
CA ALA A 121 10.09 9.68 -17.22
C ALA A 121 11.35 9.48 -16.37
N ILE A 122 11.58 8.25 -15.89
CA ILE A 122 12.77 7.89 -15.13
C ILE A 122 14.03 7.96 -15.98
N GLU A 123 13.99 7.46 -17.22
CA GLU A 123 15.12 7.54 -18.15
C GLU A 123 15.52 8.99 -18.47
N ARG A 124 14.53 9.89 -18.60
CA ARG A 124 14.77 11.31 -18.97
C ARG A 124 15.17 12.19 -17.80
N HIS A 125 14.56 12.00 -16.64
CA HIS A 125 14.64 12.94 -15.51
C HIS A 125 15.24 12.32 -14.24
N GLY A 126 15.59 11.02 -14.28
CA GLY A 126 16.11 10.29 -13.14
C GLY A 126 15.01 9.82 -12.19
N HIS A 127 15.39 9.47 -10.96
CA HIS A 127 14.52 8.83 -9.97
C HIS A 127 13.41 9.77 -9.49
N PHE A 128 12.23 9.22 -9.16
CA PHE A 128 11.23 9.95 -8.38
C PHE A 128 11.75 10.22 -6.95
N GLU A 129 11.81 11.48 -6.56
CA GLU A 129 12.16 11.85 -5.19
C GLU A 129 10.92 11.82 -4.30
N ILE A 130 10.94 10.97 -3.29
CA ILE A 130 9.86 10.86 -2.30
C ILE A 130 10.40 11.44 -1.00
N ARG A 131 9.72 12.46 -0.48
CA ARG A 131 10.10 13.18 0.73
C ARG A 131 8.95 13.24 1.71
N GLY A 132 9.27 13.42 2.99
CA GLY A 132 8.27 13.46 4.05
C GLY A 132 8.91 13.55 5.42
N GLU A 133 8.09 13.31 6.44
CA GLU A 133 8.55 13.17 7.81
C GLU A 133 9.55 12.02 7.94
N ARG A 134 10.67 12.27 8.62
CA ARG A 134 11.81 11.35 8.75
C ARG A 134 11.41 9.93 9.13
N MET A 135 10.52 9.76 10.12
CA MET A 135 10.09 8.44 10.58
C MET A 135 9.33 7.66 9.50
N ILE A 136 8.50 8.32 8.69
CA ILE A 136 7.82 7.67 7.57
C ILE A 136 8.82 7.28 6.50
N MET A 137 9.76 8.19 6.17
CA MET A 137 10.77 7.96 5.12
C MET A 137 11.70 6.79 5.48
N GLU A 138 12.19 6.72 6.72
CA GLU A 138 12.99 5.59 7.21
C GLU A 138 12.23 4.26 7.05
N ARG A 139 10.96 4.21 7.49
CA ARG A 139 10.15 2.98 7.40
C ARG A 139 9.74 2.61 5.98
N MET A 140 9.54 3.60 5.12
CA MET A 140 9.26 3.37 3.70
C MET A 140 10.48 2.80 3.00
N ASP A 141 11.68 3.32 3.32
CA ASP A 141 12.93 2.81 2.74
C ASP A 141 13.25 1.38 3.21
N ASP A 142 13.07 1.10 4.51
CA ASP A 142 13.20 -0.26 5.06
C ASP A 142 12.27 -1.25 4.34
N LEU A 143 11.00 -0.86 4.16
CA LEU A 143 9.97 -1.68 3.52
C LEU A 143 10.29 -1.94 2.03
N LEU A 144 10.64 -0.89 1.28
CA LEU A 144 10.94 -1.02 -0.13
C LEU A 144 12.24 -1.80 -0.36
N THR A 145 13.25 -1.59 0.48
CA THR A 145 14.50 -2.38 0.44
C THR A 145 14.23 -3.85 0.70
N SER A 146 13.34 -4.19 1.63
CA SER A 146 12.97 -5.58 1.88
C SER A 146 12.23 -6.20 0.68
N PHE A 147 11.43 -5.42 -0.05
CA PHE A 147 10.79 -5.89 -1.28
C PHE A 147 11.79 -6.19 -2.39
N VAL A 148 12.86 -5.39 -2.50
CA VAL A 148 13.97 -5.66 -3.43
C VAL A 148 14.70 -6.94 -3.04
N ALA A 149 15.09 -7.08 -1.77
CA ALA A 149 15.80 -8.25 -1.25
C ALA A 149 15.01 -9.55 -1.39
N GLN A 150 13.67 -9.46 -1.33
CA GLN A 150 12.76 -10.60 -1.51
C GLN A 150 12.31 -10.80 -2.97
N SER A 151 12.94 -10.12 -3.93
CA SER A 151 12.63 -10.22 -5.37
C SER A 151 11.16 -9.95 -5.70
N ARG A 152 10.54 -8.97 -5.03
CA ARG A 152 9.13 -8.59 -5.23
C ARG A 152 8.93 -7.43 -6.20
N MET A 153 10.02 -6.71 -6.54
CA MET A 153 9.97 -5.54 -7.43
C MET A 153 10.15 -5.88 -8.91
N LYS A 154 10.68 -7.06 -9.22
CA LYS A 154 10.95 -7.52 -10.59
C LYS A 154 10.97 -9.05 -10.62
N LEU A 155 10.55 -9.63 -11.75
CA LEU A 155 10.70 -11.07 -11.98
C LEU A 155 12.20 -11.44 -12.07
N SER A 156 12.52 -12.67 -11.64
CA SER A 156 13.89 -13.19 -11.62
C SER A 156 14.60 -13.07 -12.97
N GLY A 157 15.89 -12.75 -12.96
CA GLY A 157 16.77 -12.80 -14.15
C GLY A 157 17.48 -11.50 -14.52
N LYS A 158 17.19 -10.37 -13.83
CA LYS A 158 17.94 -9.12 -13.94
C LYS A 158 17.90 -8.37 -12.61
N ASP A 159 18.98 -7.67 -12.29
CA ASP A 159 19.01 -6.78 -11.14
C ASP A 159 17.91 -5.71 -11.23
N TYR A 160 17.38 -5.34 -10.07
CA TYR A 160 16.40 -4.27 -9.94
C TYR A 160 17.10 -2.96 -9.65
N THR A 161 16.95 -1.99 -10.54
CA THR A 161 17.34 -0.60 -10.30
C THR A 161 16.09 0.16 -9.82
N PRO A 162 16.11 0.76 -8.61
CA PRO A 162 14.99 1.55 -8.11
C PRO A 162 14.59 2.66 -9.08
N CYS A 163 13.29 2.92 -9.22
CA CYS A 163 12.77 4.10 -9.93
C CYS A 163 12.57 5.31 -9.01
N TYR A 164 12.92 5.18 -7.73
CA TYR A 164 12.68 6.17 -6.69
C TYR A 164 13.94 6.41 -5.86
N ARG A 165 13.94 7.54 -5.14
CA ARG A 165 14.92 7.89 -4.12
C ARG A 165 14.17 8.45 -2.91
N ILE A 166 14.35 7.83 -1.75
CA ILE A 166 13.80 8.34 -0.49
C ILE A 166 14.71 9.46 0.02
N ILE A 167 14.12 10.62 0.29
CA ILE A 167 14.79 11.79 0.88
C ILE A 167 14.40 11.85 2.35
N ARG A 168 15.37 11.64 3.25
CA ARG A 168 15.17 11.53 4.71
C ARG A 168 15.50 12.83 5.43
#